data_AF-A0A2V6NN12-F1
#
_entry.id   AF-A0A2V6NN12-F1
#
_cell.length_a   1.000
_cell.length_b   1.000
_cell.length_c   1.000
_cell.angle_alpha   90.00
_cell.angle_beta   90.00
_cell.angle_gamma   90.00
#
_symmetry.space_group_name_H-M   'P 1'
#
loop_
_entity.id
_entity.type
_entity.pdbx_description
1 polymer ?
#
loop_
_entity_poly.entity_id
_entity_poly.type
_entity_poly.pdbx_seq_one_letter_code
_entity_poly.pdbx_strand_id
1 'polypeptide(L)' 'MTVPEFSAIGRALPRLDGAEKVSGLTRYAGDVRVPGMLHARLVLSPHAHARIVKIDGRAASALPGVVGVFSAR' A
#
# COMPACT_ATOMS: atom_id res chain seq x y z
N MET A 1 11.59 18.44 43.41
CA MET A 1 10.47 18.36 42.45
C MET A 1 10.05 16.89 42.37
N THR A 2 8.92 16.52 42.93
CA THR A 2 8.39 15.14 42.86
C THR A 2 7.80 14.93 41.47
N VAL A 3 8.27 13.91 40.76
CA VAL A 3 7.77 13.56 39.43
C VAL A 3 6.39 12.90 39.61
N PRO A 4 5.35 13.32 38.87
CA PRO A 4 4.04 12.68 38.95
C PRO A 4 4.14 11.20 38.58
N GLU A 5 3.44 10.33 39.32
CA GLU A 5 3.35 8.92 38.94
C GLU A 5 2.35 8.76 37.79
N PHE A 6 2.86 8.40 36.63
CA PHE A 6 2.04 8.20 35.43
C PHE A 6 1.57 6.75 35.32
N SER A 7 0.32 6.54 34.92
CA SER A 7 -0.24 5.21 34.71
C SER A 7 0.39 4.44 33.53
N ALA A 8 1.00 5.15 32.58
CA ALA A 8 1.57 4.56 31.36
C ALA A 8 3.05 4.88 31.11
N ILE A 9 3.55 6.03 31.56
CA ILE A 9 4.92 6.45 31.27
C ILE A 9 5.90 5.65 32.14
N GLY A 10 6.93 5.07 31.50
CA GLY A 10 7.96 4.28 32.19
C GLY A 10 7.56 2.85 32.56
N ARG A 11 6.39 2.37 32.10
CA ARG A 11 5.90 1.02 32.39
C ARG A 11 5.93 0.13 31.15
N ALA A 12 6.29 -1.15 31.33
CA ALA A 12 6.20 -2.15 30.28
C ALA A 12 4.75 -2.63 30.12
N LEU A 13 3.98 -1.96 29.28
CA LEU A 13 2.58 -2.29 29.02
C LEU A 13 2.42 -3.16 27.76
N PRO A 14 1.43 -4.06 27.72
CA PRO A 14 1.09 -4.78 26.50
C PRO A 14 0.62 -3.80 25.41
N ARG A 15 0.87 -4.16 24.16
CA ARG A 15 0.40 -3.38 23.01
C ARG A 15 -1.12 -3.46 22.89
N LEU A 16 -1.78 -2.31 22.86
CA LEU A 16 -3.23 -2.20 22.68
C LEU A 16 -3.70 -2.89 21.38
N ASP A 17 -2.96 -2.70 20.30
CA ASP A 17 -3.24 -3.28 18.98
C ASP A 17 -2.70 -4.71 18.81
N GLY A 18 -2.05 -5.27 19.83
CA GLY A 18 -1.35 -6.55 19.72
C GLY A 18 -2.28 -7.71 19.43
N ALA A 19 -3.37 -7.82 20.19
CA ALA A 19 -4.31 -8.95 20.08
C ALA A 19 -4.96 -9.03 18.68
N GLU A 20 -5.43 -7.90 18.14
CA GLU A 20 -6.05 -7.87 16.81
C GLU A 20 -5.06 -8.17 15.68
N LYS A 21 -3.81 -7.71 15.82
CA LYS A 21 -2.76 -7.94 14.81
C LYS A 21 -2.34 -9.40 14.73
N VAL A 22 -2.20 -10.07 15.87
CA VAL A 22 -1.79 -11.50 15.90
C VAL A 22 -2.94 -12.45 15.58
N SER A 23 -4.19 -12.00 15.70
CA SER A 23 -5.39 -12.78 15.36
C SER A 23 -5.89 -12.55 13.93
N GLY A 24 -5.29 -11.63 13.17
CA GLY A 24 -5.72 -11.29 11.82
C GLY A 24 -7.02 -10.49 11.75
N LEU A 25 -7.46 -9.89 12.87
CA LEU A 25 -8.65 -9.06 12.94
C LEU A 25 -8.39 -7.61 12.48
N THR A 26 -7.14 -7.14 12.59
CA THR A 26 -6.76 -5.81 12.10
C THR A 26 -6.90 -5.73 10.59
N ARG A 27 -7.71 -4.78 10.11
CA ARG A 27 -7.89 -4.51 8.68
C ARG A 27 -6.83 -3.53 8.16
N TYR A 28 -6.18 -3.90 7.07
CA TYR A 28 -5.23 -3.08 6.34
C TYR A 28 -5.83 -2.60 5.02
N ALA A 29 -5.13 -1.68 4.33
CA ALA A 29 -5.55 -1.17 3.04
C ALA A 29 -5.77 -2.30 1.99
N GLY A 30 -4.97 -3.37 2.07
CA GLY A 30 -5.11 -4.55 1.19
C GLY A 30 -6.36 -5.39 1.44
N ASP A 31 -7.00 -5.24 2.61
CA ASP A 31 -8.22 -5.99 2.96
C ASP A 31 -9.49 -5.26 2.53
N VAL A 32 -9.36 -4.04 2.00
CA VAL A 32 -10.49 -3.25 1.53
C VAL A 32 -10.98 -3.81 0.19
N ARG A 33 -12.29 -4.03 0.10
CA ARG A 33 -12.98 -4.42 -1.13
C ARG A 33 -14.21 -3.54 -1.30
N VAL A 34 -14.36 -2.95 -2.49
CA VAL A 34 -15.52 -2.11 -2.85
C VAL A 34 -16.10 -2.58 -4.19
N PRO A 35 -17.42 -2.42 -4.43
CA PRO A 35 -18.01 -2.73 -5.73
C PRO A 35 -17.32 -1.95 -6.86
N GLY A 36 -16.96 -2.66 -7.95
CA GLY A 36 -16.26 -2.05 -9.09
C GLY A 36 -14.77 -1.75 -8.87
N MET A 37 -14.16 -2.25 -7.80
CA MET A 37 -12.72 -2.04 -7.54
C MET A 37 -11.84 -2.57 -8.68
N LEU A 38 -11.01 -1.68 -9.22
CA LEU A 38 -9.98 -2.00 -10.22
C LEU A 38 -8.63 -2.25 -9.55
N HIS A 39 -7.75 -2.95 -10.25
CA HIS A 39 -6.38 -3.20 -9.80
C HIS A 39 -5.39 -2.54 -10.76
N ALA A 40 -4.32 -1.98 -10.20
CA ALA A 40 -3.23 -1.38 -10.96
C ALA A 40 -1.94 -2.16 -10.73
N ARG A 41 -1.12 -2.28 -11.77
CA ARG A 41 0.24 -2.83 -11.68
C ARG A 41 1.21 -1.84 -12.33
N LEU A 42 2.27 -1.53 -11.60
CA LEU A 42 3.32 -0.66 -12.10
C LEU A 42 4.26 -1.43 -13.02
N VAL A 43 4.60 -0.82 -14.15
CA VAL A 43 5.71 -1.25 -15.01
C VAL A 43 6.91 -0.40 -14.62
N LEU A 44 7.88 -1.00 -13.94
CA LEU A 44 9.05 -0.30 -13.42
C LEU A 44 10.18 -0.29 -14.45
N SER A 45 11.03 0.74 -14.38
CA SER A 45 12.21 0.84 -15.23
C SER A 45 13.17 -0.32 -14.96
N PRO A 46 13.64 -1.05 -15.99
CA PRO A 46 14.73 -2.02 -15.85
C PRO A 46 16.11 -1.35 -15.79
N HIS A 47 16.18 -0.04 -16.07
CA HIS A 47 17.42 0.73 -16.09
C HIS A 47 17.50 1.65 -14.85
N ALA A 48 18.66 1.67 -14.19
CA ALA A 48 18.92 2.55 -13.06
C ALA A 48 18.94 4.05 -13.47
N HIS A 49 19.44 4.35 -14.67
CA HIS A 49 19.42 5.70 -15.24
C HIS A 49 19.31 5.61 -16.77
N ALA A 50 18.22 6.16 -17.31
CA ALA A 50 17.97 6.22 -18.74
C ALA A 50 16.97 7.33 -19.06
N ARG A 51 17.01 7.83 -20.30
CA ARG A 51 15.95 8.68 -20.84
C ARG A 51 14.84 7.79 -21.42
N ILE A 52 13.60 8.02 -21.00
CA ILE A 52 12.43 7.39 -21.62
C ILE A 52 12.21 8.04 -22.98
N VAL A 53 12.46 7.29 -24.06
CA VAL A 53 12.27 7.79 -25.44
C VAL A 53 10.84 7.53 -25.93
N LYS A 54 10.25 6.40 -25.55
CA LYS A 54 8.90 5.99 -25.94
C LYS A 54 8.34 4.99 -24.93
N ILE A 55 7.04 5.07 -24.69
CA ILE A 55 6.25 4.03 -24.02
C ILE A 55 5.16 3.57 -25.02
N ASP A 56 5.04 2.26 -25.26
CA ASP A 56 4.00 1.69 -26.13
C ASP A 56 3.07 0.79 -25.33
N GLY A 57 1.89 1.31 -24.97
CA GLY A 57 0.89 0.61 -24.17
C GLY A 57 -0.12 -0.20 -24.97
N ARG A 58 -0.06 -0.19 -26.32
CA ARG A 58 -1.17 -0.69 -27.17
C ARG A 58 -1.51 -2.16 -26.92
N ALA A 59 -0.50 -3.01 -26.76
CA ALA A 59 -0.70 -4.43 -26.51
C ALA A 59 -1.45 -4.66 -25.19
N ALA A 60 -1.10 -3.91 -24.13
CA ALA A 60 -1.77 -4.00 -22.85
C ALA A 60 -3.22 -3.49 -22.93
N SER A 61 -3.44 -2.34 -23.60
CA SER A 61 -4.78 -1.78 -23.77
C SER A 61 -5.74 -2.67 -24.58
N ALA A 62 -5.22 -3.56 -25.42
CA ALA A 62 -6.02 -4.47 -26.23
C ALA A 62 -6.48 -5.74 -25.47
N LEU A 63 -5.94 -5.99 -24.28
CA LEU A 63 -6.31 -7.17 -23.49
C LEU A 63 -7.70 -7.01 -22.85
N PRO A 64 -8.56 -8.04 -22.91
CA PRO A 64 -9.83 -8.03 -22.21
C PRO A 64 -9.64 -7.77 -20.70
N GLY A 65 -10.44 -6.86 -20.15
CA GLY A 65 -10.38 -6.50 -18.72
C GLY A 65 -9.38 -5.38 -18.38
N VAL A 66 -8.55 -4.93 -19.31
CA VAL A 66 -7.75 -3.72 -19.12
C VAL A 66 -8.62 -2.49 -19.34
N VAL A 67 -8.71 -1.67 -18.30
CA VAL A 67 -9.53 -0.44 -18.28
C VAL A 67 -8.74 0.82 -18.60
N GLY A 68 -7.41 0.77 -18.53
CA GLY A 68 -6.56 1.91 -18.83
C GLY A 68 -5.07 1.61 -18.72
N VAL A 69 -4.27 2.37 -19.45
CA VAL A 69 -2.80 2.39 -19.39
C VAL A 69 -2.37 3.85 -19.26
N PHE A 70 -1.56 4.14 -18.24
CA PHE A 70 -1.19 5.51 -17.87
C PHE A 70 0.34 5.67 -17.90
N SER A 71 0.82 6.80 -18.43
CA SER A 71 2.23 7.19 -18.43
C SER A 71 2.38 8.69 -18.18
N ALA A 72 3.56 9.13 -17.73
CA ALA A 72 3.95 10.52 -17.85
C ALA A 72 4.00 10.87 -19.35
N ARG A 73 3.52 12.06 -19.70
CA ARG A 73 3.33 12.48 -21.09
C ARG A 73 4.65 12.67 -21.83
#